data_AF-A0A4Y7RWB3-F1
#
_entry.id   AF-A0A4Y7RWB3-F1
#
_cell.length_a   1.000
_cell.length_b   1.000
_cell.length_c   1.000
_cell.angle_alpha   90.00
_cell.angle_beta   90.00
_cell.angle_gamma   90.00
#
_symmetry.space_group_name_H-M   'P 1'
#
loop_
_entity.id
_entity.type
_entity.pdbx_description
1 polymer ?
#
loop_
_entity_poly.entity_id
_entity_poly.type
_entity_poly.pdbx_seq_one_letter_code
_entity_poly.pdbx_strand_id
1 'polypeptide(L)'
;MPEKKIKIDVLTLDSVQCAACGYMMESIAAMPPDVQEVIEYKEWSIKGNDGIGKFMELKGKVLPTICIEGDLVFESIIPQYEELIDELAKRASSPEMKERLLSLREVGFNFDNIKENLQKAGAGQF
;
A
#
# COMPACT_ATOMS: atom_id res chain seq x y z
N MET A 1 -3.82 -7.95 -23.09
CA MET A 1 -4.81 -7.74 -22.02
C MET A 1 -4.06 -6.99 -20.92
N PRO A 2 -4.57 -5.88 -20.36
CA PRO A 2 -3.84 -5.19 -19.30
C PRO A 2 -3.67 -6.14 -18.11
N GLU A 3 -2.44 -6.28 -17.61
CA GLU A 3 -2.14 -7.09 -16.43
C GLU A 3 -2.94 -6.56 -15.23
N LYS A 4 -3.54 -7.45 -14.44
CA LYS A 4 -4.33 -7.08 -13.27
C LYS A 4 -3.37 -6.51 -12.21
N LYS A 5 -3.55 -5.24 -11.86
CA LYS A 5 -2.79 -4.61 -10.77
C LYS A 5 -3.17 -5.21 -9.40
N ILE A 6 -2.18 -5.30 -8.52
CA ILE A 6 -2.38 -5.74 -7.14
C ILE A 6 -3.00 -4.59 -6.35
N LYS A 7 -4.15 -4.84 -5.73
CA LYS A 7 -4.88 -3.85 -4.93
C LYS A 7 -4.35 -3.79 -3.50
N ILE A 8 -4.12 -2.58 -3.01
CA ILE A 8 -3.65 -2.32 -1.65
C ILE A 8 -4.56 -1.27 -1.00
N ASP A 9 -5.21 -1.64 0.09
CA ASP A 9 -6.05 -0.74 0.88
C ASP A 9 -5.31 -0.40 2.17
N VAL A 10 -5.02 0.88 2.40
CA VAL A 10 -4.35 1.34 3.63
C VAL A 10 -5.37 1.99 4.54
N LEU A 11 -5.71 1.31 5.63
CA LEU A 11 -6.64 1.79 6.64
C LEU A 11 -5.89 2.72 7.60
N THR A 12 -6.32 3.96 7.71
CA THR A 12 -5.63 4.97 8.54
C THR A 12 -6.63 5.77 9.37
N LEU A 13 -6.11 6.49 10.37
CA LEU A 13 -6.88 7.58 10.99
C LEU A 13 -6.71 8.87 10.17
N ASP A 14 -5.46 9.29 9.95
CA ASP A 14 -5.11 10.51 9.22
C ASP A 14 -3.64 10.47 8.80
N SER A 15 -3.33 10.22 7.52
CA SER A 15 -1.92 10.20 7.05
C SER A 15 -1.20 11.55 7.12
N VAL A 16 -1.92 12.67 7.24
CA VAL A 16 -1.33 14.01 7.28
C VAL A 16 -0.95 14.41 8.70
N GLN A 17 -1.79 14.04 9.68
CA GLN A 17 -1.60 14.44 11.08
C GLN A 17 -1.04 13.32 11.98
N CYS A 18 -1.22 12.05 11.63
CA CYS A 18 -0.70 10.91 12.39
C CYS A 18 0.58 10.39 11.76
N ALA A 19 1.72 10.54 12.45
CA ALA A 19 3.04 10.14 11.96
C ALA A 19 3.09 8.66 11.53
N ALA A 20 2.52 7.74 12.30
CA ALA A 20 2.51 6.32 11.97
C ALA A 20 1.69 6.03 10.69
N CYS A 21 0.55 6.72 10.50
CA CYS A 21 -0.24 6.59 9.28
C CYS A 21 0.52 7.15 8.07
N GLY A 22 1.21 8.27 8.25
CA GLY A 22 2.10 8.86 7.25
C GLY A 22 3.19 7.88 6.82
N TYR A 23 3.96 7.32 7.76
CA TYR A 23 5.02 6.36 7.44
C TYR A 23 4.50 5.11 6.71
N MET A 24 3.29 4.65 7.05
CA MET A 24 2.70 3.50 6.38
C MET A 24 2.34 3.83 4.92
N MET A 25 1.75 4.99 4.66
CA MET A 25 1.49 5.46 3.30
C MET A 25 2.79 5.71 2.52
N GLU A 26 3.79 6.30 3.17
CA GLU A 26 5.11 6.54 2.58
C GLU A 26 5.82 5.23 2.20
N SER A 27 5.67 4.16 2.98
CA SER A 27 6.26 2.85 2.65
C SER A 27 5.76 2.30 1.30
N ILE A 28 4.51 2.57 0.94
CA ILE A 28 3.95 2.17 -0.36
C ILE A 28 4.28 3.21 -1.43
N ALA A 29 4.18 4.51 -1.11
CA ALA A 29 4.45 5.59 -2.05
C ALA A 29 5.92 5.68 -2.46
N ALA A 30 6.84 5.22 -1.62
CA ALA A 30 8.27 5.16 -1.89
C ALA A 30 8.70 3.90 -2.66
N MET A 31 7.76 3.02 -3.05
CA MET A 31 8.10 1.90 -3.93
C MET A 31 8.59 2.39 -5.29
N PRO A 32 9.57 1.71 -5.92
CA PRO A 32 10.15 2.13 -7.18
C PRO A 32 9.10 2.15 -8.31
N PRO A 33 9.31 2.94 -9.38
CA PRO A 33 8.35 3.10 -10.47
C PRO A 33 7.84 1.79 -11.06
N ASP A 34 8.72 0.80 -11.23
CA ASP A 34 8.37 -0.54 -11.69
C ASP A 34 7.33 -1.25 -10.82
N VAL A 35 7.39 -1.05 -9.50
CA VAL A 35 6.39 -1.59 -8.56
C VAL A 35 5.11 -0.75 -8.64
N GLN A 36 5.23 0.59 -8.71
CA GLN A 36 4.08 1.50 -8.85
C GLN A 36 3.23 1.19 -10.09
N GLU A 37 3.84 0.66 -11.16
CA GLU A 37 3.11 0.25 -12.37
C GLU A 37 2.19 -0.94 -12.14
N VAL A 38 2.56 -1.87 -11.26
CA VAL A 38 1.84 -3.13 -11.02
C VAL A 38 0.94 -3.13 -9.80
N ILE A 39 0.99 -2.07 -8.98
CA ILE A 39 0.10 -1.89 -7.82
C ILE A 39 -0.94 -0.79 -8.06
N GLU A 40 -2.07 -0.90 -7.36
CA GLU A 40 -3.08 0.14 -7.21
C GLU A 40 -3.37 0.25 -5.72
N TYR A 41 -3.17 1.43 -5.13
CA TYR A 41 -3.33 1.60 -3.69
C TYR A 41 -4.11 2.85 -3.34
N LYS A 42 -4.82 2.78 -2.21
CA LYS A 42 -5.68 3.86 -1.73
C LYS A 42 -5.65 3.96 -0.21
N GLU A 43 -5.61 5.20 0.29
CA GLU A 43 -5.87 5.48 1.70
C GLU A 43 -7.37 5.46 2.00
N TRP A 44 -7.74 4.81 3.10
CA TRP A 44 -9.07 4.83 3.68
C TRP A 44 -9.00 5.38 5.10
N SER A 45 -9.18 6.68 5.23
CA SER A 45 -9.24 7.35 6.53
C SER A 45 -10.59 7.10 7.20
N ILE A 46 -10.56 6.57 8.43
CA ILE A 46 -11.77 6.36 9.25
C ILE A 46 -12.39 7.67 9.78
N LYS A 47 -11.86 8.85 9.38
CA LYS A 47 -12.53 10.14 9.61
C LYS A 47 -13.76 10.32 8.71
N GLY A 48 -13.76 9.67 7.54
CA GLY A 48 -14.87 9.66 6.59
C GLY A 48 -15.71 8.39 6.67
N ASN A 49 -16.98 8.48 6.27
CA ASN A 49 -17.90 7.33 6.26
C ASN A 49 -17.41 6.20 5.36
N ASP A 50 -16.79 6.54 4.22
CA ASP A 50 -16.22 5.57 3.28
C ASP A 50 -15.10 4.75 3.91
N GLY A 51 -14.21 5.41 4.68
CA GLY A 51 -13.12 4.72 5.38
C GLY A 51 -13.63 3.87 6.55
N ILE A 52 -14.65 4.32 7.28
CA ILE A 52 -15.33 3.49 8.29
C ILE A 52 -15.94 2.24 7.63
N GLY A 53 -16.64 2.42 6.52
CA GLY A 53 -17.22 1.32 5.74
C GLY A 53 -16.15 0.32 5.30
N LYS A 54 -15.03 0.81 4.75
CA LYS A 54 -13.93 -0.05 4.31
C LYS A 54 -13.22 -0.75 5.47
N PHE A 55 -13.03 -0.08 6.60
CA PHE A 55 -12.46 -0.67 7.81
C PHE A 55 -13.33 -1.83 8.33
N MET A 56 -14.65 -1.68 8.30
CA MET A 56 -15.59 -2.75 8.66
C MET A 56 -15.61 -3.89 7.63
N GLU A 57 -15.60 -3.56 6.33
CA GLU A 57 -15.57 -4.55 5.23
C GLU A 57 -14.34 -5.46 5.32
N LEU A 58 -13.16 -4.87 5.53
CA LEU A 58 -11.87 -5.57 5.65
C LEU A 58 -11.63 -6.15 7.05
N LYS A 59 -12.57 -5.96 7.99
CA LYS A 59 -12.48 -6.44 9.38
C LYS A 59 -11.23 -5.94 10.10
N GLY A 60 -10.84 -4.68 9.83
CA GLY A 60 -9.73 -4.02 10.50
C GLY A 60 -9.89 -4.04 12.02
N LYS A 61 -8.78 -4.20 12.74
CA LYS A 61 -8.76 -4.22 14.22
C LYS A 61 -7.96 -3.07 14.80
N VAL A 62 -6.88 -2.70 14.12
CA VAL A 62 -5.92 -1.69 14.56
C VAL A 62 -5.57 -0.76 13.40
N LEU A 63 -5.03 0.41 13.72
CA LEU A 63 -4.57 1.39 12.76
C LEU A 63 -3.10 1.76 13.03
N PRO A 64 -2.33 2.16 12.00
CA PRO A 64 -2.66 1.98 10.58
C PRO A 64 -2.53 0.50 10.17
N THR A 65 -3.25 0.08 9.12
CA THR A 65 -3.18 -1.30 8.61
C THR A 65 -3.11 -1.33 7.08
N ILE A 66 -2.16 -2.08 6.52
CA ILE A 66 -2.09 -2.37 5.08
C ILE A 66 -2.82 -3.68 4.79
N CYS A 67 -3.75 -3.62 3.86
CA CYS A 67 -4.42 -4.77 3.30
C CYS A 67 -3.99 -4.98 1.84
N ILE A 68 -3.72 -6.21 1.43
CA ILE A 68 -3.32 -6.53 0.04
C ILE A 68 -4.27 -7.58 -0.52
N GLU A 69 -4.95 -7.27 -1.63
CA GLU A 69 -6.05 -8.07 -2.20
C GLU A 69 -7.14 -8.43 -1.18
N GLY A 70 -7.38 -7.56 -0.18
CA GLY A 70 -8.38 -7.73 0.87
C GLY A 70 -7.92 -8.50 2.11
N ASP A 71 -6.68 -9.03 2.12
CA ASP A 71 -6.09 -9.65 3.30
C ASP A 71 -5.44 -8.60 4.21
N LEU A 72 -5.63 -8.70 5.53
CA LEU A 72 -4.87 -7.91 6.51
C LEU A 72 -3.42 -8.44 6.55
N VAL A 73 -2.45 -7.65 6.05
CA VAL A 73 -1.05 -8.10 5.91
C VAL A 73 -0.16 -7.46 6.96
N PHE A 74 -0.25 -6.14 7.14
CA PHE A 74 0.55 -5.41 8.11
C PHE A 74 -0.36 -4.62 9.05
N GLU A 75 -0.58 -5.14 10.25
CA GLU A 75 -1.47 -4.58 11.27
C GLU A 75 -0.65 -3.79 12.32
N SER A 76 -0.71 -2.46 12.29
CA SER A 76 0.03 -1.56 13.21
C SER A 76 1.56 -1.77 13.23
N ILE A 77 2.10 -2.30 12.14
CA ILE A 77 3.55 -2.53 11.95
C ILE A 77 3.92 -1.94 10.59
N ILE A 78 4.89 -1.03 10.57
CA ILE A 78 5.40 -0.43 9.34
C ILE A 78 6.29 -1.48 8.65
N PRO A 79 5.97 -1.91 7.42
CA PRO A 79 6.73 -2.95 6.75
C PRO A 79 8.09 -2.43 6.27
N GLN A 80 9.04 -3.36 6.13
CA GLN A 80 10.27 -3.12 5.38
C GLN A 80 10.04 -3.29 3.87
N TYR A 81 10.96 -2.74 3.08
CA TYR A 81 10.91 -2.82 1.61
C TYR A 81 10.79 -4.27 1.11
N GLU A 82 11.68 -5.14 1.59
CA GLU A 82 11.71 -6.55 1.17
C GLU A 82 10.42 -7.29 1.54
N GLU A 83 9.86 -7.02 2.73
CA GLU A 83 8.63 -7.65 3.20
C GLU A 83 7.44 -7.27 2.30
N LEU A 84 7.33 -6.00 1.91
CA LEU A 84 6.30 -5.58 0.97
C LEU A 84 6.49 -6.24 -0.41
N ILE A 85 7.72 -6.27 -0.93
CA ILE A 85 8.00 -6.95 -2.22
C ILE A 85 7.61 -8.42 -2.16
N ASP A 86 7.97 -9.11 -1.08
CA ASP A 86 7.66 -10.53 -0.89
C ASP A 86 6.14 -10.77 -0.82
N GLU A 87 5.39 -9.91 -0.13
CA GLU A 87 3.92 -9.99 -0.04
C GLU A 87 3.21 -9.66 -1.36
N LEU A 88 3.75 -8.74 -2.16
CA LEU A 88 3.27 -8.45 -3.51
C LEU A 88 3.57 -9.61 -4.46
N ALA A 89 4.79 -10.17 -4.42
CA ALA A 89 5.21 -11.28 -5.27
C ALA A 89 4.38 -12.55 -5.02
N LYS A 90 3.94 -12.79 -3.77
CA LYS A 90 3.01 -13.89 -3.42
C LYS A 90 1.64 -13.73 -4.09
N ARG A 91 1.22 -12.49 -4.38
CA ARG A 91 -0.10 -12.13 -4.93
C ARG A 91 -0.05 -11.72 -6.41
N ALA A 92 1.10 -11.85 -7.05
CA ALA A 92 1.27 -11.58 -8.46
C ALA A 92 0.33 -12.44 -9.31
N SER A 93 -0.29 -11.84 -10.33
CA SER A 93 -1.24 -12.54 -11.20
C SER A 93 -0.58 -13.48 -12.21
N SER A 94 0.73 -13.33 -12.45
CA SER A 94 1.51 -14.08 -13.42
C SER A 94 2.91 -14.42 -12.90
N PRO A 95 3.54 -15.50 -13.41
CA PRO A 95 4.94 -15.82 -13.10
C PRO A 95 5.90 -14.70 -13.47
N GLU A 96 5.67 -14.03 -14.61
CA GLU A 96 6.51 -12.93 -15.09
C GLU A 96 6.46 -11.73 -14.13
N MET A 97 5.26 -11.37 -13.64
CA MET A 97 5.10 -10.31 -12.65
C MET A 97 5.79 -10.68 -11.33
N LYS A 98 5.69 -11.94 -10.91
CA LYS A 98 6.37 -12.42 -9.70
C LYS A 98 7.88 -12.30 -9.83
N GLU A 99 8.46 -12.74 -10.94
CA GLU A 99 9.90 -12.62 -11.20
C GLU A 99 10.34 -11.14 -11.27
N ARG A 100 9.53 -10.29 -11.91
CA ARG A 100 9.78 -8.83 -11.95
C ARG A 100 9.78 -8.21 -10.56
N LEU A 101 8.84 -8.57 -9.69
CA LEU A 101 8.80 -8.06 -8.31
C LEU A 101 10.01 -8.54 -7.50
N LEU A 102 10.34 -9.82 -7.59
CA LEU A 102 11.45 -10.41 -6.85
C LEU A 102 12.83 -9.87 -7.29
N SER A 103 13.00 -9.53 -8.57
CA SER A 103 14.25 -8.93 -9.05
C SER A 103 14.48 -7.52 -8.49
N LEU A 104 13.43 -6.85 -8.02
CA LEU A 104 13.49 -5.53 -7.41
C LEU A 104 13.77 -5.57 -5.90
N ARG A 105 13.83 -6.76 -5.28
CA ARG A 105 13.98 -6.92 -3.81
C ARG A 105 15.24 -6.26 -3.23
N GLU A 106 16.30 -6.09 -4.03
CA GLU A 106 17.55 -5.43 -3.59
C GLU A 106 17.65 -3.94 -3.96
N VAL A 107 16.67 -3.39 -4.70
CA VAL A 107 16.70 -1.99 -5.16
C VAL A 107 16.45 -1.01 -4.02
N GLY A 108 15.51 -1.32 -3.14
CA GLY A 108 15.08 -0.44 -2.06
C GLY A 108 14.07 0.62 -2.48
N PHE A 109 13.76 1.52 -1.54
CA PHE A 109 12.81 2.61 -1.75
C PHE A 109 13.37 3.71 -2.67
N ASN A 110 12.50 4.27 -3.51
CA ASN A 110 12.72 5.47 -4.29
C ASN A 110 11.88 6.64 -3.73
N PHE A 111 12.54 7.70 -3.30
CA PHE A 111 11.89 8.86 -2.66
C PHE A 111 11.65 10.04 -3.62
N ASP A 112 12.05 9.94 -4.89
CA ASP A 112 12.01 11.06 -5.84
C ASP A 112 10.58 11.51 -6.14
N ASN A 113 9.64 10.56 -6.21
CA ASN A 113 8.25 10.79 -6.62
C ASN A 113 7.22 10.66 -5.48
N ILE A 114 7.68 10.65 -4.22
CA ILE A 114 6.82 10.29 -3.08
C ILE A 114 5.59 11.20 -2.93
N LYS A 115 5.74 12.51 -3.16
CA LYS A 115 4.64 13.47 -3.05
C LYS A 115 3.53 13.24 -4.09
N GLU A 116 3.92 12.92 -5.32
CA GLU A 116 2.97 12.64 -6.39
C GLU A 116 2.22 11.33 -6.14
N ASN A 117 2.96 10.32 -5.68
CA ASN A 117 2.43 9.01 -5.32
C ASN A 117 1.41 9.09 -4.16
N LEU A 118 1.73 9.83 -3.10
CA LEU A 118 0.80 10.08 -1.99
C LEU A 118 -0.48 10.79 -2.44
N GLN A 119 -0.37 11.79 -3.32
CA GLN A 119 -1.55 12.49 -3.85
C GLN A 119 -2.44 11.57 -4.69
N LYS A 120 -1.85 10.69 -5.52
CA LYS A 120 -2.59 9.69 -6.29
C LYS A 120 -3.35 8.70 -5.41
N ALA A 121 -2.80 8.39 -4.24
CA ALA A 121 -3.40 7.47 -3.28
C ALA A 121 -4.55 8.08 -2.46
N GLY A 122 -4.86 9.37 -2.66
CA GLY A 122 -5.86 10.09 -1.88
C GLY A 122 -5.37 10.46 -0.48
N ALA A 123 -4.05 10.54 -0.26
CA ALA A 123 -3.50 10.83 1.05
C ALA A 123 -4.07 12.15 1.63
N GLY A 124 -4.73 12.08 2.77
CA GLY A 124 -5.35 13.24 3.42
C GLY A 124 -6.63 13.75 2.77
N GLN A 125 -7.22 13.01 1.82
CA GLN A 125 -8.50 13.31 1.21
C GLN A 125 -9.57 12.40 1.83
N PHE A 126 -10.43 12.97 2.68
CA PHE A 126 -11.51 12.27 3.38
C PHE A 126 -12.75 13.15 3.53
#